data_AF-A0A7J2M6S5-F1
#
_entry.id   AF-A0A7J2M6S5-F1
#
_cell.length_a   1.000
_cell.length_b   1.000
_cell.length_c   1.000
_cell.angle_alpha   90.00
_cell.angle_beta   90.00
_cell.angle_gamma   90.00
#
_symmetry.space_group_name_H-M   'P 1'
#
loop_
_entity.id
_entity.type
_entity.pdbx_description
1 polymer ?
#
loop_
_entity_poly.entity_id
_entity_poly.type
_entity_poly.pdbx_seq_one_letter_code
_entity_poly.pdbx_strand_id
1 'polypeptide(L)'
;MKRIAFAVAFMVLLGTLAGCVVNDEDRDGDGLTKENERQGWEVHVVYPHAKNTTTYHVTSDPNKKDTDGDGLTDYEEFLYPDGRATDPNKKDTDGDGLTDYEEFTLGTNPIHWQHDLDDDGFIDYDEITYYKQHGITHEKILDYIQTQDVDGDGVPDGYDRDPLRDLRVEVRITEIMLMSYLDSPDDGIIEGEINISFDNSWVEFEETLIPRTNQSFNLSHIFDLTDFGVPGDTNAFSIVIKDSDEGEGLKAKSFEDGIPEYDFARLFEGNQPVYAVNFDILTDCTAYHTWGTDGELWFEVIDRSVEVDGS
;
A
#
# COMPACT_ATOMS: atom_id res chain seq x y z
N MET A 1 22.91 3.44 -55.11
CA MET A 1 24.36 3.58 -54.85
C MET A 1 24.64 3.07 -53.44
N LYS A 2 25.59 2.13 -53.32
CA LYS A 2 26.29 1.61 -52.12
C LYS A 2 25.45 1.03 -50.96
N ARG A 3 25.28 -0.29 -50.98
CA ARG A 3 25.27 -1.16 -49.80
C ARG A 3 26.71 -1.62 -49.57
N ILE A 4 27.28 -1.39 -48.39
CA ILE A 4 28.58 -1.93 -47.99
C ILE A 4 28.29 -3.13 -47.09
N ALA A 5 28.52 -4.32 -47.62
CA ALA A 5 28.56 -5.56 -46.84
C ALA A 5 30.00 -5.74 -46.34
N PHE A 6 30.19 -5.80 -45.03
CA PHE A 6 31.46 -6.20 -44.43
C PHE A 6 31.48 -7.74 -44.34
N ALA A 7 32.41 -8.35 -45.07
CA ALA A 7 32.71 -9.77 -44.99
C ALA A 7 33.87 -9.95 -44.00
N VAL A 8 33.63 -10.62 -42.87
CA VAL A 8 34.71 -11.07 -41.98
C VAL A 8 35.05 -12.51 -42.39
N ALA A 9 36.29 -12.69 -42.85
CA ALA A 9 36.80 -13.93 -43.39
C ALA A 9 37.13 -14.92 -42.26
N PHE A 10 36.51 -16.10 -42.33
CA PHE A 10 36.80 -17.28 -41.54
C PHE A 10 38.15 -17.87 -42.00
N MET A 11 39.20 -17.78 -41.20
CA MET A 11 40.44 -18.53 -41.40
C MET A 11 40.59 -19.58 -40.30
N VAL A 12 40.12 -20.79 -40.60
CA VAL A 12 40.50 -22.01 -39.88
C VAL A 12 41.83 -22.49 -40.44
N LEU A 13 42.86 -22.57 -39.60
CA LEU A 13 44.02 -23.40 -39.90
C LEU A 13 44.47 -24.14 -38.63
N LEU A 14 44.49 -25.47 -38.76
CA LEU A 14 44.81 -26.45 -37.73
C LEU A 14 46.21 -26.28 -37.12
N GLY A 15 46.29 -26.53 -35.81
CA GLY A 15 47.49 -26.96 -35.11
C GLY A 15 47.13 -27.83 -33.92
N THR A 16 47.12 -29.16 -34.09
CA THR A 16 46.97 -30.13 -32.99
C THR A 16 48.32 -30.30 -32.28
N LEU A 17 48.40 -30.10 -30.96
CA LEU A 17 49.19 -30.94 -30.03
C LEU A 17 49.08 -30.44 -28.57
N ALA A 18 48.53 -31.30 -27.72
CA ALA A 18 48.72 -31.45 -26.26
C ALA A 18 49.10 -30.23 -25.40
N GLY A 19 48.12 -29.77 -24.62
CA GLY A 19 48.29 -28.92 -23.45
C GLY A 19 46.98 -28.20 -23.19
N CYS A 20 46.45 -28.25 -21.97
CA CYS A 20 45.35 -27.38 -21.55
C CYS A 20 45.78 -25.93 -21.80
N VAL A 21 45.36 -25.33 -22.90
CA VAL A 21 45.32 -23.89 -23.03
C VAL A 21 44.11 -23.47 -22.21
N VAL A 22 44.36 -23.18 -20.92
CA VAL A 22 43.48 -22.25 -20.21
C VAL A 22 43.46 -21.03 -21.11
N ASN A 23 42.27 -20.63 -21.57
CA ASN A 23 42.14 -19.42 -22.35
C ASN A 23 42.47 -18.27 -21.39
N ASP A 24 43.75 -17.89 -21.28
CA ASP A 24 44.27 -16.91 -20.32
C ASP A 24 43.77 -15.48 -20.60
N GLU A 25 42.84 -15.33 -21.55
CA GLU A 25 42.19 -14.08 -21.91
C GLU A 25 40.97 -13.80 -21.04
N ASP A 26 40.24 -14.81 -20.56
CA ASP A 26 39.08 -14.70 -19.65
C ASP A 26 39.40 -15.55 -18.40
N ARG A 27 39.66 -14.89 -17.27
CA ARG A 27 40.36 -15.53 -16.15
C ARG A 27 39.44 -16.26 -15.20
N ASP A 28 38.31 -15.65 -14.90
CA ASP A 28 37.31 -16.19 -14.00
C ASP A 28 36.25 -16.95 -14.77
N GLY A 29 36.06 -16.69 -16.06
CA GLY A 29 35.17 -17.44 -16.94
C GLY A 29 33.73 -16.94 -16.87
N ASP A 30 33.53 -15.63 -16.79
CA ASP A 30 32.22 -14.96 -16.82
C ASP A 30 31.78 -14.56 -18.25
N GLY A 31 32.73 -14.50 -19.19
CA GLY A 31 32.50 -14.12 -20.59
C GLY A 31 33.13 -12.78 -20.99
N LEU A 32 33.71 -12.03 -20.06
CA LEU A 32 34.57 -10.89 -20.32
C LEU A 32 36.03 -11.30 -20.36
N THR A 33 36.80 -10.66 -21.23
CA THR A 33 38.26 -10.84 -21.23
C THR A 33 38.89 -9.86 -20.26
N LYS A 34 40.05 -10.21 -19.71
CA LYS A 34 40.91 -9.33 -18.90
C LYS A 34 41.19 -7.99 -19.55
N GLU A 35 41.24 -7.95 -20.88
CA GLU A 35 41.41 -6.71 -21.63
C GLU A 35 40.14 -5.86 -21.56
N ASN A 36 38.96 -6.47 -21.78
CA ASN A 36 37.67 -5.78 -21.68
C ASN A 36 37.39 -5.29 -20.25
N GLU A 37 37.67 -6.09 -19.23
CA GLU A 37 37.45 -5.72 -17.82
C GLU A 37 38.33 -4.53 -17.39
N ARG A 38 39.58 -4.49 -17.88
CA ARG A 38 40.50 -3.37 -17.65
C ARG A 38 40.19 -2.16 -18.52
N GLN A 39 39.66 -2.38 -19.72
CA GLN A 39 39.23 -1.32 -20.61
C GLN A 39 37.97 -0.65 -20.07
N GLY A 40 37.10 -1.41 -19.41
CA GLY A 40 35.90 -0.89 -18.77
C GLY A 40 34.81 -0.45 -19.74
N TRP A 41 33.75 0.11 -19.16
CA TRP A 41 32.63 0.72 -19.88
C TRP A 41 32.16 2.00 -19.19
N GLU A 42 31.30 2.74 -19.87
CA GLU A 42 30.65 3.92 -19.29
C GLU A 42 29.31 3.52 -18.69
N VAL A 43 29.04 4.00 -17.48
CA VAL A 43 27.75 3.87 -16.79
C VAL A 43 27.09 5.24 -16.79
N HIS A 44 25.79 5.27 -17.09
CA HIS A 44 24.98 6.49 -17.14
C HIS A 44 23.85 6.38 -16.13
N VAL A 45 23.98 7.03 -14.99
CA VAL A 45 23.09 6.83 -13.83
C VAL A 45 22.49 8.13 -13.34
N VAL A 46 21.29 8.08 -12.80
CA VAL A 46 20.64 9.18 -12.10
C VAL A 46 20.52 8.79 -10.64
N TYR A 47 21.19 9.54 -9.76
CA TYR A 47 21.23 9.28 -8.32
C TYR A 47 20.17 10.05 -7.53
N PRO A 48 19.81 9.61 -6.31
CA PRO A 48 19.05 10.38 -5.34
C PRO A 48 19.58 11.80 -5.19
N HIS A 49 18.67 12.76 -5.30
CA HIS A 49 18.95 14.21 -5.23
C HIS A 49 19.86 14.78 -6.33
N ALA A 50 20.28 13.97 -7.32
CA ALA A 50 20.96 14.47 -8.51
C ALA A 50 19.92 15.02 -9.49
N LYS A 51 20.18 16.22 -10.03
CA LYS A 51 19.29 16.85 -11.02
C LYS A 51 19.49 16.34 -12.45
N ASN A 52 20.61 15.65 -12.69
CA ASN A 52 21.07 15.25 -14.01
C ASN A 52 21.73 13.87 -13.93
N THR A 53 21.77 13.18 -15.07
CA THR A 53 22.55 11.96 -15.27
C THR A 53 24.04 12.20 -15.00
N THR A 54 24.61 11.33 -14.18
CA THR A 54 26.05 11.19 -13.94
C THR A 54 26.59 10.14 -14.89
N THR A 55 27.68 10.45 -15.58
CA THR A 55 28.38 9.50 -16.45
C THR A 55 29.79 9.32 -15.96
N TYR A 56 30.19 8.07 -15.78
CA TYR A 56 31.52 7.73 -15.31
C TYR A 56 31.97 6.38 -15.87
N HIS A 57 33.29 6.23 -15.91
CA HIS A 57 33.95 5.04 -16.39
C HIS A 57 34.16 4.04 -15.25
N VAL A 58 33.84 2.78 -15.48
CA VAL A 58 33.98 1.68 -14.52
C VAL A 58 34.84 0.56 -15.10
N THR A 59 35.47 -0.22 -14.22
CA THR A 59 36.23 -1.43 -14.55
C THR A 59 35.88 -2.51 -13.54
N SER A 60 35.98 -3.78 -13.91
CA SER A 60 35.73 -4.91 -13.01
C SER A 60 37.02 -5.66 -12.62
N ASP A 61 36.98 -6.59 -11.66
CA ASP A 61 38.13 -7.39 -11.21
C ASP A 61 38.31 -8.65 -12.07
N PRO A 62 39.38 -8.77 -12.88
CA PRO A 62 39.65 -9.90 -13.77
C PRO A 62 39.95 -11.23 -13.09
N ASN A 63 39.56 -11.42 -11.85
CA ASN A 63 39.72 -12.66 -11.09
C ASN A 63 38.42 -13.06 -10.39
N LYS A 64 37.34 -12.31 -10.61
CA LYS A 64 36.03 -12.52 -10.01
C LYS A 64 34.98 -12.41 -11.10
N LYS A 65 34.17 -13.45 -11.22
CA LYS A 65 33.03 -13.43 -12.15
C LYS A 65 31.99 -12.34 -11.87
N ASP A 66 31.94 -11.91 -10.62
CA ASP A 66 30.94 -11.03 -10.03
C ASP A 66 31.74 -10.20 -9.00
N THR A 67 32.07 -8.98 -9.40
CA THR A 67 33.09 -8.18 -8.72
C THR A 67 32.61 -7.68 -7.35
N ASP A 68 31.34 -7.27 -7.26
CA ASP A 68 30.73 -6.74 -6.03
C ASP A 68 29.88 -7.76 -5.24
N GLY A 69 29.51 -8.88 -5.86
CA GLY A 69 28.83 -10.00 -5.23
C GLY A 69 27.32 -9.82 -5.08
N ASP A 70 26.64 -9.11 -5.97
CA ASP A 70 25.17 -8.94 -5.95
C ASP A 70 24.40 -10.12 -6.57
N GLY A 71 25.05 -10.90 -7.45
CA GLY A 71 24.47 -12.04 -8.15
C GLY A 71 24.47 -11.94 -9.67
N LEU A 72 24.77 -10.76 -10.24
CA LEU A 72 25.06 -10.58 -11.66
C LEU A 72 26.56 -10.77 -11.92
N THR A 73 26.90 -11.37 -13.07
CA THR A 73 28.28 -11.41 -13.51
C THR A 73 28.70 -10.09 -14.14
N ASP A 74 30.01 -9.75 -14.12
CA ASP A 74 30.51 -8.51 -14.72
C ASP A 74 30.13 -8.44 -16.22
N TYR A 75 30.08 -9.60 -16.90
CA TYR A 75 29.54 -9.73 -18.26
C TYR A 75 28.05 -9.37 -18.39
N GLU A 76 27.21 -9.82 -17.45
CA GLU A 76 25.77 -9.52 -17.44
C GLU A 76 25.52 -8.03 -17.14
N GLU A 77 26.30 -7.44 -16.25
CA GLU A 77 26.28 -6.01 -15.96
C GLU A 77 26.72 -5.16 -17.16
N PHE A 78 27.77 -5.59 -17.87
CA PHE A 78 28.20 -4.94 -19.11
C PHE A 78 27.14 -5.00 -20.23
N LEU A 79 26.40 -6.11 -20.31
CA LEU A 79 25.35 -6.34 -21.32
C LEU A 79 23.93 -6.19 -20.78
N TYR A 80 23.75 -5.45 -19.68
CA TYR A 80 22.45 -5.30 -19.05
C TYR A 80 21.38 -4.89 -20.09
N PRO A 81 20.15 -5.45 -20.00
CA PRO A 81 19.09 -5.21 -20.97
C PRO A 81 18.88 -3.74 -21.35
N ASP A 82 18.50 -3.53 -22.61
CA ASP A 82 18.23 -2.21 -23.21
C ASP A 82 19.42 -1.23 -23.20
N GLY A 83 20.64 -1.73 -22.93
CA GLY A 83 21.87 -0.93 -22.91
C GLY A 83 22.08 -0.17 -21.60
N ARG A 84 21.42 -0.59 -20.51
CA ARG A 84 21.49 0.03 -19.18
C ARG A 84 22.62 -0.59 -18.34
N ALA A 85 23.85 -0.56 -18.84
CA ALA A 85 24.98 -1.17 -18.15
C ALA A 85 25.15 -0.64 -16.71
N THR A 86 25.44 -1.53 -15.77
CA THR A 86 25.57 -1.24 -14.33
C THR A 86 27.04 -1.11 -13.90
N ASP A 87 27.28 -0.68 -12.64
CA ASP A 87 28.63 -0.54 -12.07
C ASP A 87 29.04 -1.82 -11.31
N PRO A 88 30.00 -2.60 -11.82
CA PRO A 88 30.39 -3.91 -11.26
C PRO A 88 31.07 -3.82 -9.90
N ASN A 89 31.24 -2.60 -9.37
CA ASN A 89 31.81 -2.35 -8.05
C ASN A 89 30.74 -1.94 -7.04
N LYS A 90 29.46 -1.92 -7.42
CA LYS A 90 28.33 -1.50 -6.60
C LYS A 90 27.13 -2.40 -6.87
N LYS A 91 26.74 -3.13 -5.84
CA LYS A 91 25.55 -3.98 -5.86
C LYS A 91 24.23 -3.28 -6.22
N ASP A 92 24.22 -1.96 -6.16
CA ASP A 92 23.08 -1.06 -6.31
C ASP A 92 23.66 0.18 -7.02
N THR A 93 23.50 0.21 -8.34
CA THR A 93 24.20 1.15 -9.20
C THR A 93 23.67 2.57 -9.03
N ASP A 94 22.37 2.74 -8.85
CA ASP A 94 21.68 4.04 -8.74
C ASP A 94 21.35 4.48 -7.31
N GLY A 95 21.54 3.60 -6.33
CA GLY A 95 21.45 3.90 -4.93
C GLY A 95 20.02 4.05 -4.41
N ASP A 96 19.03 3.45 -5.05
CA ASP A 96 17.64 3.45 -4.58
C ASP A 96 17.39 2.47 -3.42
N GLY A 97 18.22 1.43 -3.31
CA GLY A 97 18.18 0.40 -2.28
C GLY A 97 17.79 -1.00 -2.78
N LEU A 98 17.41 -1.16 -4.05
CA LEU A 98 17.36 -2.44 -4.74
C LEU A 98 18.74 -2.79 -5.27
N THR A 99 19.08 -4.09 -5.26
CA THR A 99 20.30 -4.54 -5.93
C THR A 99 20.09 -4.66 -7.44
N ASP A 100 21.14 -4.46 -8.24
CA ASP A 100 21.05 -4.56 -9.71
C ASP A 100 20.52 -5.95 -10.12
N TYR A 101 20.90 -7.00 -9.38
CA TYR A 101 20.29 -8.34 -9.52
C TYR A 101 18.80 -8.38 -9.21
N GLU A 102 18.32 -7.77 -8.11
CA GLU A 102 16.89 -7.73 -7.79
C GLU A 102 16.11 -7.02 -8.89
N GLU A 103 16.61 -5.88 -9.36
CA GLU A 103 16.01 -5.11 -10.43
C GLU A 103 16.00 -5.87 -11.75
N PHE A 104 17.06 -6.63 -12.05
CA PHE A 104 17.10 -7.51 -13.20
C PHE A 104 16.00 -8.57 -13.14
N THR A 105 15.75 -9.15 -11.95
CA THR A 105 14.70 -10.15 -11.78
C THR A 105 13.30 -9.57 -11.83
N LEU A 106 13.11 -8.31 -11.40
CA LEU A 106 11.83 -7.61 -11.37
C LEU A 106 11.52 -6.84 -12.66
N GLY A 107 12.53 -6.55 -13.47
CA GLY A 107 12.38 -5.78 -14.71
C GLY A 107 12.38 -4.27 -14.52
N THR A 108 12.84 -3.77 -13.36
CA THR A 108 12.92 -2.33 -13.02
C THR A 108 14.20 -1.72 -13.61
N ASN A 109 14.60 -0.52 -13.18
CA ASN A 109 15.64 0.26 -13.83
C ASN A 109 16.85 0.58 -12.95
N PRO A 110 17.99 -0.13 -13.12
CA PRO A 110 19.13 -0.05 -12.20
C PRO A 110 20.01 1.19 -12.32
N ILE A 111 19.58 2.14 -13.16
CA ILE A 111 20.32 3.37 -13.42
C ILE A 111 19.47 4.62 -13.18
N HIS A 112 18.28 4.48 -12.60
CA HIS A 112 17.36 5.58 -12.33
C HIS A 112 16.49 5.37 -11.09
N TRP A 113 16.94 5.93 -9.97
CA TRP A 113 16.28 5.76 -8.66
C TRP A 113 14.82 6.24 -8.53
N GLN A 114 14.31 7.04 -9.49
CA GLN A 114 12.90 7.49 -9.52
C GLN A 114 12.13 6.79 -10.64
N HIS A 115 12.57 5.61 -11.05
CA HIS A 115 11.81 4.84 -11.98
C HIS A 115 10.49 4.42 -11.35
N ASP A 116 9.46 4.50 -12.17
CA ASP A 116 8.06 4.23 -11.88
C ASP A 116 7.61 3.45 -13.11
N LEU A 117 7.53 2.11 -12.97
CA LEU A 117 7.44 1.18 -14.09
C LEU A 117 6.09 1.27 -14.82
N ASP A 118 5.02 1.60 -14.11
CA ASP A 118 3.67 1.72 -14.68
C ASP A 118 3.07 3.13 -14.64
N ASP A 119 3.86 4.13 -14.25
CA ASP A 119 3.53 5.55 -14.23
C ASP A 119 2.33 5.90 -13.31
N ASP A 120 2.20 5.19 -12.20
CA ASP A 120 1.10 5.34 -11.24
C ASP A 120 1.43 6.30 -10.06
N GLY A 121 2.70 6.67 -9.92
CA GLY A 121 3.22 7.53 -8.85
C GLY A 121 3.89 6.79 -7.69
N PHE A 122 3.91 5.46 -7.68
CA PHE A 122 4.61 4.61 -6.73
C PHE A 122 5.97 4.20 -7.29
N ILE A 123 7.04 4.85 -6.83
CA ILE A 123 8.38 4.51 -7.36
C ILE A 123 8.74 3.05 -7.05
N ASP A 124 9.41 2.39 -8.00
CA ASP A 124 9.68 0.94 -7.99
C ASP A 124 10.23 0.45 -6.63
N TYR A 125 11.25 1.12 -6.07
CA TYR A 125 11.83 0.74 -4.79
C TYR A 125 10.80 0.75 -3.64
N ASP A 126 10.01 1.83 -3.52
CA ASP A 126 9.05 1.99 -2.44
C ASP A 126 7.91 0.98 -2.59
N GLU A 127 7.44 0.77 -3.82
CA GLU A 127 6.38 -0.17 -4.18
C GLU A 127 6.79 -1.63 -3.88
N ILE A 128 7.94 -2.06 -4.40
CA ILE A 128 8.48 -3.41 -4.18
C ILE A 128 8.71 -3.66 -2.69
N THR A 129 9.23 -2.65 -1.97
CA THR A 129 9.45 -2.75 -0.53
C THR A 129 8.14 -2.89 0.22
N TYR A 130 7.11 -2.13 -0.16
CA TYR A 130 5.77 -2.24 0.39
C TYR A 130 5.21 -3.66 0.20
N TYR A 131 5.22 -4.20 -1.02
CA TYR A 131 4.72 -5.55 -1.29
C TYR A 131 5.50 -6.65 -0.57
N LYS A 132 6.84 -6.55 -0.50
CA LYS A 132 7.67 -7.50 0.26
C LYS A 132 7.31 -7.49 1.75
N GLN A 133 7.08 -6.32 2.34
CA GLN A 133 6.70 -6.19 3.76
C GLN A 133 5.31 -6.78 4.05
N HIS A 134 4.39 -6.73 3.08
CA HIS A 134 3.06 -7.33 3.16
C HIS A 134 3.03 -8.82 2.78
N GLY A 135 4.20 -9.44 2.59
CA GLY A 135 4.32 -10.89 2.34
C GLY A 135 3.92 -11.31 0.93
N ILE A 136 3.85 -10.36 -0.02
CA ILE A 136 3.60 -10.65 -1.43
C ILE A 136 4.85 -11.34 -2.00
N THR A 137 4.62 -12.43 -2.71
CA THR A 137 5.70 -13.23 -3.31
C THR A 137 6.27 -12.53 -4.54
N HIS A 138 7.55 -12.74 -4.83
CA HIS A 138 8.19 -12.23 -6.05
C HIS A 138 7.39 -12.48 -7.34
N GLU A 139 6.78 -13.67 -7.50
CA GLU A 139 5.94 -14.00 -8.67
C GLU A 139 4.71 -13.08 -8.82
N LYS A 140 4.15 -12.62 -7.70
CA LYS A 140 3.03 -11.67 -7.69
C LYS A 140 3.51 -10.24 -7.89
N ILE A 141 4.63 -9.88 -7.27
CA ILE A 141 5.22 -8.54 -7.43
C ILE A 141 5.44 -8.25 -8.92
N LEU A 142 5.92 -9.21 -9.71
CA LEU A 142 6.09 -9.06 -11.16
C LEU A 142 4.83 -8.62 -11.93
N ASP A 143 3.64 -8.97 -11.42
CA ASP A 143 2.35 -8.58 -12.00
C ASP A 143 1.87 -7.24 -11.43
N TYR A 144 2.09 -7.01 -10.13
CA TYR A 144 1.63 -5.81 -9.43
C TYR A 144 2.38 -4.55 -9.86
N ILE A 145 3.71 -4.59 -9.97
CA ILE A 145 4.54 -3.44 -10.40
C ILE A 145 4.31 -2.98 -11.85
N GLN A 146 3.39 -3.63 -12.57
CA GLN A 146 2.98 -3.29 -13.93
C GLN A 146 1.49 -2.91 -14.01
N THR A 147 0.84 -2.80 -12.85
CA THR A 147 -0.60 -2.62 -12.70
C THR A 147 -0.85 -1.37 -11.88
N GLN A 148 -1.27 -0.29 -12.54
CA GLN A 148 -1.43 1.02 -11.91
C GLN A 148 -2.37 1.06 -10.69
N ASP A 149 -3.26 0.09 -10.56
CA ASP A 149 -4.35 0.03 -9.57
C ASP A 149 -4.59 -1.47 -9.29
N VAL A 150 -3.85 -2.00 -8.31
CA VAL A 150 -3.75 -3.45 -8.04
C VAL A 150 -5.03 -4.03 -7.47
N ASP A 151 -5.73 -3.28 -6.62
CA ASP A 151 -6.97 -3.74 -6.00
C ASP A 151 -8.23 -3.38 -6.81
N GLY A 152 -8.10 -2.47 -7.78
CA GLY A 152 -9.15 -2.09 -8.72
C GLY A 152 -10.19 -1.14 -8.14
N ASP A 153 -9.87 -0.41 -7.07
CA ASP A 153 -10.77 0.53 -6.41
C ASP A 153 -10.91 1.87 -7.18
N GLY A 154 -10.03 2.10 -8.17
CA GLY A 154 -10.02 3.26 -9.05
C GLY A 154 -8.99 4.34 -8.67
N VAL A 155 -8.17 4.10 -7.65
CA VAL A 155 -7.06 4.95 -7.22
C VAL A 155 -5.75 4.30 -7.63
N PRO A 156 -4.82 5.03 -8.27
CA PRO A 156 -3.53 4.43 -8.58
C PRO A 156 -2.71 4.15 -7.31
N ASP A 157 -1.94 3.06 -7.28
CA ASP A 157 -1.28 2.55 -6.06
C ASP A 157 -0.35 3.60 -5.42
N GLY A 158 0.30 4.43 -6.22
CA GLY A 158 1.15 5.54 -5.75
C GLY A 158 0.42 6.62 -4.96
N TYR A 159 -0.91 6.67 -5.06
CA TYR A 159 -1.78 7.56 -4.30
C TYR A 159 -2.68 6.81 -3.30
N ASP A 160 -2.82 5.49 -3.45
CA ASP A 160 -3.58 4.65 -2.54
C ASP A 160 -2.81 4.33 -1.24
N ARG A 161 -3.51 4.33 -0.12
CA ARG A 161 -2.97 3.94 1.19
C ARG A 161 -2.96 2.44 1.42
N ASP A 162 -3.84 1.69 0.76
CA ASP A 162 -3.87 0.22 0.83
C ASP A 162 -3.94 -0.41 -0.57
N PRO A 163 -2.90 -0.25 -1.44
CA PRO A 163 -2.86 -0.76 -2.81
C PRO A 163 -3.21 -2.24 -3.03
N LEU A 164 -3.27 -3.01 -1.95
CA LEU A 164 -3.52 -4.45 -2.00
C LEU A 164 -4.98 -4.82 -1.71
N ARG A 165 -5.79 -3.90 -1.19
CA ARG A 165 -7.12 -4.21 -0.65
C ARG A 165 -8.07 -3.02 -0.76
N ASP A 166 -9.14 -3.26 -1.50
CA ASP A 166 -10.32 -2.42 -1.49
C ASP A 166 -10.92 -2.35 -0.08
N LEU A 167 -10.66 -1.22 0.60
CA LEU A 167 -10.95 -1.06 2.00
C LEU A 167 -12.45 -0.82 2.21
N ARG A 168 -13.12 -1.81 2.82
CA ARG A 168 -14.55 -1.73 3.14
C ARG A 168 -14.76 -1.93 4.63
N VAL A 169 -15.57 -1.09 5.25
CA VAL A 169 -15.96 -1.25 6.66
C VAL A 169 -17.47 -1.37 6.80
N GLU A 170 -17.94 -2.43 7.46
CA GLU A 170 -19.32 -2.53 7.89
C GLU A 170 -19.45 -1.95 9.29
N VAL A 171 -20.32 -0.96 9.44
CA VAL A 171 -20.77 -0.50 10.74
C VAL A 171 -22.07 -1.22 11.03
N ARG A 172 -22.08 -2.02 12.09
CA ARG A 172 -23.25 -2.79 12.52
C ARG A 172 -23.65 -2.38 13.92
N ILE A 173 -24.85 -1.82 14.05
CA ILE A 173 -25.51 -1.68 15.35
C ILE A 173 -26.01 -3.07 15.74
N THR A 174 -25.46 -3.63 16.82
CA THR A 174 -25.74 -5.01 17.26
C THR A 174 -26.85 -5.07 18.30
N GLU A 175 -26.97 -4.03 19.12
CA GLU A 175 -28.00 -3.94 20.15
C GLU A 175 -28.27 -2.49 20.51
N ILE A 176 -29.54 -2.12 20.65
CA ILE A 176 -29.94 -0.94 21.40
C ILE A 176 -30.88 -1.37 22.50
N MET A 177 -30.48 -1.11 23.74
CA MET A 177 -31.34 -1.27 24.89
C MET A 177 -31.90 0.09 25.26
N LEU A 178 -33.20 0.30 25.13
CA LEU A 178 -33.81 1.54 25.66
C LEU A 178 -34.35 1.32 27.06
N MET A 179 -33.88 2.16 27.98
CA MET A 179 -34.33 2.22 29.36
C MET A 179 -34.94 3.59 29.64
N SER A 180 -36.01 3.97 28.93
CA SER A 180 -36.75 5.19 29.30
C SER A 180 -37.19 5.07 30.77
N TYR A 181 -36.60 5.89 31.64
CA TYR A 181 -37.14 6.07 32.96
C TYR A 181 -38.45 6.83 32.75
N LEU A 182 -39.56 6.18 33.07
CA LEU A 182 -40.90 6.76 32.95
C LEU A 182 -40.99 8.07 33.76
N ASP A 183 -40.58 9.18 33.15
CA ASP A 183 -40.84 10.52 33.68
C ASP A 183 -42.33 10.86 33.47
N SER A 184 -43.00 10.20 32.51
CA SER A 184 -44.45 10.16 32.32
C SER A 184 -44.96 8.84 31.72
N PRO A 185 -46.16 8.35 32.10
CA PRO A 185 -46.82 7.23 31.41
C PRO A 185 -47.18 7.52 29.94
N ASP A 186 -47.10 8.79 29.52
CA ASP A 186 -47.32 9.23 28.15
C ASP A 186 -46.03 9.27 27.30
N ASP A 187 -44.85 9.04 27.89
CA ASP A 187 -43.58 9.05 27.13
C ASP A 187 -43.54 7.83 26.20
N GLY A 188 -43.65 8.11 24.89
CA GLY A 188 -43.48 7.20 23.76
C GLY A 188 -42.12 6.52 23.85
N ILE A 189 -41.96 5.26 23.44
CA ILE A 189 -41.17 4.94 22.23
C ILE A 189 -40.23 6.10 21.85
N ILE A 190 -38.92 5.90 22.03
CA ILE A 190 -37.91 6.84 21.53
C ILE A 190 -38.03 6.83 20.00
N GLU A 191 -38.30 8.01 19.45
CA GLU A 191 -38.25 8.27 18.02
C GLU A 191 -36.83 8.75 17.70
N GLY A 192 -36.02 7.84 17.16
CA GLY A 192 -34.61 8.07 16.91
C GLY A 192 -34.29 8.17 15.42
N GLU A 193 -33.50 9.18 15.05
CA GLU A 193 -32.77 9.19 13.78
C GLU A 193 -31.36 8.65 14.04
N ILE A 194 -30.93 7.67 13.24
CA ILE A 194 -29.57 7.14 13.29
C ILE A 194 -28.90 7.55 11.99
N ASN A 195 -27.81 8.29 12.12
CA ASN A 195 -27.03 8.78 11.00
C ASN A 195 -25.60 8.30 11.18
N ILE A 196 -25.05 7.66 10.17
CA ILE A 196 -23.66 7.23 10.18
C ILE A 196 -22.94 8.01 9.09
N SER A 197 -21.83 8.64 9.43
CA SER A 197 -21.02 9.37 8.48
C SER A 197 -19.58 8.92 8.49
N PHE A 198 -18.98 9.08 7.33
CA PHE A 198 -17.56 9.00 7.15
C PHE A 198 -17.13 10.24 6.35
N ASP A 199 -16.26 11.05 6.95
CA ASP A 199 -15.91 12.39 6.49
C ASP A 199 -17.16 13.26 6.20
N ASN A 200 -17.47 13.53 4.93
CA ASN A 200 -18.57 14.40 4.51
C ASN A 200 -19.79 13.65 3.95
N SER A 201 -19.73 12.32 3.84
CA SER A 201 -20.81 11.48 3.33
C SER A 201 -21.66 10.95 4.48
N TRP A 202 -22.98 11.11 4.37
CA TRP A 202 -23.96 10.71 5.40
C TRP A 202 -24.88 9.61 4.89
N VAL A 203 -25.09 8.60 5.74
CA VAL A 203 -26.11 7.57 5.58
C VAL A 203 -27.14 7.79 6.68
N GLU A 204 -28.32 8.25 6.27
CA GLU A 204 -29.46 8.47 7.15
C GLU A 204 -30.35 7.23 7.17
N PHE A 205 -30.62 6.70 8.35
CA PHE A 205 -31.57 5.60 8.53
C PHE A 205 -32.88 6.21 9.04
N GLU A 206 -33.97 6.03 8.28
CA GLU A 206 -35.29 6.58 8.61
C GLU A 206 -35.76 6.17 10.01
N GLU A 207 -36.61 7.03 10.62
CA GLU A 207 -37.22 6.89 11.95
C GLU A 207 -37.38 5.44 12.38
N THR A 208 -36.43 4.98 13.21
CA THR A 208 -36.57 3.66 13.81
C THR A 208 -37.45 3.85 15.03
N LEU A 209 -38.70 3.37 14.98
CA LEU A 209 -39.53 3.27 16.18
C LEU A 209 -38.88 2.23 17.10
N ILE A 210 -38.11 2.67 18.09
CA ILE A 210 -37.37 1.75 18.95
C ILE A 210 -38.29 1.31 20.10
N PRO A 211 -38.71 0.03 20.16
CA PRO A 211 -39.74 -0.41 21.08
C PRO A 211 -39.32 -0.31 22.55
N ARG A 212 -40.31 -0.15 23.45
CA ARG A 212 -40.19 0.01 24.92
C ARG A 212 -39.66 -1.24 25.69
N THR A 213 -38.90 -2.10 25.04
CA THR A 213 -38.35 -3.34 25.63
C THR A 213 -36.99 -3.61 25.04
N ASN A 214 -36.05 -4.16 25.81
CA ASN A 214 -34.76 -4.65 25.31
C ASN A 214 -34.97 -5.53 24.07
N GLN A 215 -34.64 -4.98 22.89
CA GLN A 215 -34.70 -5.69 21.62
C GLN A 215 -33.45 -5.32 20.85
N SER A 216 -32.71 -6.34 20.40
CA SER A 216 -31.70 -6.14 19.39
C SER A 216 -32.37 -5.79 18.07
N PHE A 217 -31.86 -4.75 17.42
CA PHE A 217 -32.15 -4.47 16.03
C PHE A 217 -30.84 -4.45 15.28
N ASN A 218 -30.88 -4.91 14.03
CA ASN A 218 -29.71 -4.90 13.16
C ASN A 218 -29.87 -3.76 12.17
N LEU A 219 -29.15 -2.66 12.39
CA LEU A 219 -28.91 -1.65 11.36
C LEU A 219 -27.44 -1.76 10.97
N SER A 220 -27.19 -1.98 9.68
CA SER A 220 -25.84 -2.07 9.17
C SER A 220 -25.69 -1.33 7.86
N HIS A 221 -24.56 -0.67 7.67
CA HIS A 221 -24.16 -0.14 6.38
C HIS A 221 -22.68 -0.40 6.16
N ILE A 222 -22.36 -0.74 4.92
CA ILE A 222 -20.99 -0.91 4.48
C ILE A 222 -20.57 0.41 3.86
N PHE A 223 -19.58 1.04 4.46
CA PHE A 223 -18.88 2.15 3.84
C PHE A 223 -17.80 1.57 2.95
N ASP A 224 -17.96 1.86 1.67
CA ASP A 224 -16.90 1.75 0.69
C ASP A 224 -15.98 2.96 0.88
N LEU A 225 -14.71 2.70 1.19
CA LEU A 225 -13.78 3.75 1.64
C LEU A 225 -12.81 4.19 0.56
N THR A 226 -12.96 3.72 -0.69
CA THR A 226 -12.11 4.06 -1.85
C THR A 226 -11.40 5.42 -1.66
N ASP A 227 -10.08 5.39 -1.44
CA ASP A 227 -9.18 6.55 -1.24
C ASP A 227 -9.26 7.43 0.03
N PHE A 228 -9.96 7.03 1.10
CA PHE A 228 -9.99 7.85 2.33
C PHE A 228 -9.11 7.31 3.46
N GLY A 229 -8.43 6.18 3.21
CA GLY A 229 -7.69 5.42 4.21
C GLY A 229 -8.58 4.73 5.23
N VAL A 230 -7.96 4.02 6.18
CA VAL A 230 -8.70 3.45 7.30
C VAL A 230 -9.37 4.56 8.09
N PRO A 231 -10.66 4.42 8.45
CA PRO A 231 -11.32 5.44 9.24
C PRO A 231 -10.55 5.67 10.55
N GLY A 232 -10.39 6.94 10.93
CA GLY A 232 -9.61 7.35 12.10
C GLY A 232 -8.20 7.87 11.81
N ASP A 233 -7.57 7.52 10.68
CA ASP A 233 -6.17 7.92 10.41
C ASP A 233 -6.05 9.35 9.84
N THR A 234 -7.03 9.78 9.03
CA THR A 234 -7.14 11.17 8.54
C THR A 234 -8.55 11.73 8.46
N ASN A 235 -9.58 10.89 8.61
CA ASN A 235 -10.99 11.26 8.48
C ASN A 235 -11.75 10.76 9.70
N ALA A 236 -12.59 11.62 10.29
CA ALA A 236 -13.39 11.25 11.44
C ALA A 236 -14.61 10.44 11.00
N PHE A 237 -14.74 9.22 11.52
CA PHE A 237 -15.97 8.44 11.45
C PHE A 237 -16.94 8.88 12.58
N SER A 238 -18.23 9.00 12.24
CA SER A 238 -19.26 9.48 13.18
C SER A 238 -20.49 8.60 13.17
N ILE A 239 -20.92 8.14 14.34
CA ILE A 239 -22.28 7.62 14.54
C ILE A 239 -23.05 8.68 15.32
N VAL A 240 -24.16 9.13 14.78
CA VAL A 240 -25.04 10.13 15.39
C VAL A 240 -26.39 9.49 15.64
N ILE A 241 -26.86 9.54 16.89
CA ILE A 241 -28.24 9.23 17.22
C ILE A 241 -28.89 10.48 17.77
N LYS A 242 -30.03 10.85 17.19
CA LYS A 242 -30.83 11.98 17.66
C LYS A 242 -32.10 11.46 18.29
N ASP A 243 -32.30 11.82 19.56
CA ASP A 243 -33.55 11.62 20.26
C ASP A 243 -34.53 12.74 19.88
N SER A 244 -35.71 12.36 19.38
CA SER A 244 -36.76 13.29 18.98
C SER A 244 -37.84 13.47 20.05
N ASP A 245 -37.75 12.78 21.19
CA ASP A 245 -38.66 12.98 22.31
C ASP A 245 -38.32 14.24 23.14
N GLU A 246 -39.29 14.71 23.94
CA GLU A 246 -39.09 15.81 24.89
C GLU A 246 -38.86 15.23 26.31
N GLY A 247 -37.64 14.82 26.66
CA GLY A 247 -37.28 14.20 27.94
C GLY A 247 -35.81 14.39 28.39
N GLU A 248 -35.41 13.85 29.55
CA GLU A 248 -34.00 13.83 29.98
C GLU A 248 -33.20 12.74 29.25
N GLY A 249 -32.86 12.98 27.98
CA GLY A 249 -32.24 12.01 27.07
C GLY A 249 -30.93 11.35 27.55
N LEU A 250 -30.31 10.56 26.66
CA LEU A 250 -29.10 9.79 26.95
C LEU A 250 -27.95 10.66 27.52
N LYS A 251 -27.66 10.52 28.82
CA LYS A 251 -26.61 11.28 29.54
C LYS A 251 -25.21 10.67 29.48
N ALA A 252 -24.22 11.56 29.39
CA ALA A 252 -22.81 11.27 29.21
C ALA A 252 -22.05 10.64 30.40
N LYS A 253 -20.89 10.04 30.06
CA LYS A 253 -19.68 10.02 30.90
C LYS A 253 -18.77 11.18 30.49
N SER A 254 -18.32 12.02 31.42
CA SER A 254 -17.58 13.25 31.09
C SER A 254 -16.22 12.96 30.44
N PHE A 255 -15.82 13.82 29.50
CA PHE A 255 -14.46 13.90 28.99
C PHE A 255 -13.70 14.96 29.79
N GLU A 256 -12.60 14.56 30.43
CA GLU A 256 -11.52 15.49 30.71
C GLU A 256 -10.65 15.51 29.44
N ASP A 257 -10.83 16.57 28.64
CA ASP A 257 -10.01 16.99 27.50
C ASP A 257 -9.70 15.95 26.40
N GLY A 258 -10.31 16.11 25.22
CA GLY A 258 -9.98 15.31 24.02
C GLY A 258 -10.23 16.05 22.72
N ILE A 259 -9.20 16.09 21.87
CA ILE A 259 -9.08 16.77 20.57
C ILE A 259 -9.90 16.01 19.50
N PRO A 260 -10.45 16.69 18.46
CA PRO A 260 -11.26 16.09 17.38
C PRO A 260 -10.55 15.10 16.43
N GLU A 261 -9.37 14.58 16.78
CA GLU A 261 -8.56 13.70 15.92
C GLU A 261 -8.95 12.20 15.98
N TYR A 262 -10.12 11.85 16.52
CA TYR A 262 -10.55 10.45 16.71
C TYR A 262 -11.96 10.20 16.18
N ASP A 263 -12.25 8.94 15.80
CA ASP A 263 -13.59 8.47 15.45
C ASP A 263 -14.51 8.56 16.66
N PHE A 264 -15.79 8.83 16.43
CA PHE A 264 -16.72 9.01 17.53
C PHE A 264 -18.15 8.50 17.33
N ALA A 265 -18.79 8.19 18.46
CA ALA A 265 -20.24 8.04 18.56
C ALA A 265 -20.82 9.21 19.38
N ARG A 266 -21.63 10.06 18.73
CA ARG A 266 -22.33 11.20 19.34
C ARG A 266 -23.82 10.96 19.47
N LEU A 267 -24.39 11.50 20.52
CA LEU A 267 -25.84 11.51 20.77
C LEU A 267 -26.32 12.95 20.84
N PHE A 268 -27.53 13.23 20.35
CA PHE A 268 -28.13 14.56 20.33
C PHE A 268 -29.48 14.57 21.05
N GLU A 269 -29.69 15.59 21.87
CA GLU A 269 -30.98 15.95 22.48
C GLU A 269 -31.50 17.18 21.73
N GLY A 270 -32.53 16.98 20.88
CA GLY A 270 -32.93 17.97 19.90
C GLY A 270 -31.77 18.38 18.97
N ASN A 271 -31.18 19.56 19.19
CA ASN A 271 -30.04 20.07 18.40
C ASN A 271 -28.76 20.25 19.23
N GLN A 272 -28.73 19.82 20.49
CA GLN A 272 -27.54 19.92 21.34
C GLN A 272 -26.81 18.58 21.38
N PRO A 273 -25.52 18.51 21.05
CA PRO A 273 -24.74 17.28 21.22
C PRO A 273 -24.53 17.03 22.71
N VAL A 274 -24.90 15.84 23.17
CA VAL A 274 -24.84 15.44 24.58
C VAL A 274 -23.77 14.38 24.87
N TYR A 275 -23.14 13.77 23.86
CA TYR A 275 -22.10 12.75 24.09
C TYR A 275 -21.06 12.59 22.97
N ALA A 276 -19.89 12.00 23.24
CA ALA A 276 -18.87 11.50 22.30
C ALA A 276 -18.18 10.25 22.92
N VAL A 277 -17.99 9.11 22.25
CA VAL A 277 -16.99 8.08 22.62
C VAL A 277 -15.88 8.19 21.62
N ASN A 278 -14.62 8.28 22.05
CA ASN A 278 -13.51 8.15 21.12
C ASN A 278 -13.20 6.67 20.95
N PHE A 279 -13.11 6.24 19.70
CA PHE A 279 -12.53 4.97 19.33
C PHE A 279 -11.55 5.18 18.18
N ASP A 280 -10.68 4.20 18.02
CA ASP A 280 -9.73 4.14 16.92
C ASP A 280 -10.00 2.83 16.19
N ILE A 281 -10.54 2.94 14.98
CA ILE A 281 -10.87 1.77 14.16
C ILE A 281 -9.60 0.97 13.82
N LEU A 282 -8.41 1.58 13.78
CA LEU A 282 -7.16 0.84 13.52
C LEU A 282 -6.81 -0.16 14.61
N THR A 283 -7.20 0.11 15.86
CA THR A 283 -6.75 -0.66 17.03
C THR A 283 -7.84 -1.50 17.68
N ASP A 284 -9.12 -1.11 17.57
CA ASP A 284 -10.20 -1.64 18.41
C ASP A 284 -11.45 -2.17 17.65
N CYS A 285 -11.29 -2.80 16.47
CA CYS A 285 -12.36 -3.40 15.62
C CYS A 285 -13.24 -4.53 16.25
N THR A 286 -13.61 -4.46 17.53
CA THR A 286 -14.24 -5.59 18.24
C THR A 286 -15.68 -5.32 18.63
N ALA A 287 -15.93 -4.35 19.50
CA ALA A 287 -17.27 -3.92 19.90
C ALA A 287 -17.17 -2.62 20.71
N TYR A 288 -18.09 -1.71 20.44
CA TYR A 288 -18.17 -0.41 21.09
C TYR A 288 -19.53 -0.25 21.76
N HIS A 289 -19.54 0.48 22.87
CA HIS A 289 -20.74 0.67 23.64
C HIS A 289 -20.81 2.05 24.28
N THR A 290 -22.02 2.59 24.36
CA THR A 290 -22.33 3.81 25.10
C THR A 290 -23.66 3.67 25.82
N TRP A 291 -23.77 4.17 27.05
CA TRP A 291 -24.99 4.16 27.85
C TRP A 291 -25.42 5.58 28.24
N GLY A 292 -26.70 5.76 28.57
CA GLY A 292 -27.31 6.99 29.05
C GLY A 292 -28.55 6.70 29.90
N THR A 293 -29.26 7.77 30.30
CA THR A 293 -30.47 7.68 31.13
C THR A 293 -31.52 6.80 30.46
N ASP A 294 -31.81 7.04 29.18
CA ASP A 294 -32.89 6.36 28.47
C ASP A 294 -32.47 5.16 27.61
N GLY A 295 -31.24 4.66 27.78
CA GLY A 295 -30.78 3.50 27.01
C GLY A 295 -29.28 3.30 26.88
N GLU A 296 -28.90 2.30 26.10
CA GLU A 296 -27.55 1.85 25.79
C GLU A 296 -27.50 1.42 24.31
N LEU A 297 -26.45 1.84 23.61
CA LEU A 297 -26.15 1.53 22.23
C LEU A 297 -24.89 0.66 22.18
N TRP A 298 -24.96 -0.44 21.44
CA TRP A 298 -23.86 -1.32 21.08
C TRP A 298 -23.69 -1.36 19.57
N PHE A 299 -22.46 -1.17 19.11
CA PHE A 299 -22.13 -1.27 17.68
C PHE A 299 -20.76 -1.90 17.48
N GLU A 300 -20.56 -2.47 16.31
CA GLU A 300 -19.30 -3.06 15.86
C GLU A 300 -18.88 -2.38 14.56
N VAL A 301 -17.58 -2.15 14.42
CA VAL A 301 -16.97 -1.80 13.14
C VAL A 301 -16.20 -3.03 12.68
N ILE A 302 -16.53 -3.53 11.51
CA ILE A 302 -16.04 -4.79 10.98
C ILE A 302 -15.31 -4.50 9.66
N ASP A 303 -14.04 -4.90 9.58
CA ASP A 303 -13.30 -4.92 8.32
C ASP A 303 -13.92 -5.94 7.36
N ARG A 304 -14.37 -5.46 6.21
CA ARG A 304 -14.99 -6.21 5.10
C ARG A 304 -14.14 -6.23 3.83
N SER A 305 -12.89 -5.75 3.89
CA SER A 305 -11.96 -5.61 2.76
C SER A 305 -11.50 -6.95 2.15
N VAL A 306 -12.00 -8.07 2.66
CA VAL A 306 -11.70 -9.43 2.17
C VAL A 306 -12.93 -10.13 1.58
N GLU A 307 -14.11 -9.50 1.61
CA GLU A 307 -15.31 -10.04 0.96
C GLU A 307 -15.30 -9.65 -0.53
N VAL A 308 -14.39 -10.29 -1.27
CA VAL A 308 -14.34 -10.30 -2.73
C VAL A 308 -15.73 -10.62 -3.29
N ASP A 309 -16.11 -9.82 -4.29
CA ASP A 309 -17.24 -10.01 -5.17
C ASP A 309 -17.51 -11.50 -5.51
N GLY A 310 -18.72 -11.95 -5.16
CA GLY A 310 -19.46 -12.96 -5.91
C GLY A 310 -18.94 -14.40 -5.85
N SER A 311 -19.35 -15.12 -4.80
CA SER A 311 -19.70 -16.55 -4.91
C SER A 311 -20.95 -16.77 -5.76
#